data_AF-A0A8T6RIF8-F1
#
_entry.id   AF-A0A8T6RIF8-F1
#
_cell.length_a   1.000
_cell.length_b   1.000
_cell.length_c   1.000
_cell.angle_alpha   90.00
_cell.angle_beta   90.00
_cell.angle_gamma   90.00
#
_symmetry.space_group_name_H-M   'P 1'
#
loop_
_entity.id
_entity.type
_entity.pdbx_description
1 polymer ?
#
loop_
_entity_poly.entity_id
_entity_poly.type
_entity_poly.pdbx_seq_one_letter_code
_entity_poly.pdbx_strand_id
1 'polypeptide(L)'
;MVSSKVKMTFDRIAWSYSIISVIIVIITFISYNIIQQIPLGIETWLYWLFIIIAIIYPTVYVIRIVKKRSTLTRKVGDLLKNNEQISAYQAAKILEEPLWLVKNVFNKWKKKPGVVVKIGGDLIYFNKKIVNLIKELYQETEDLGKISLQLNKQKIVLKKSDIQIIIDELLDKGDEDVLLIEEERHGIKEKEDI
;
A
#
# COMPACT_ATOMS: atom_id res chain seq x y z
N MET A 1 -7.87 -2.44 8.68
CA MET A 1 -7.99 -1.01 9.07
C MET A 1 -7.18 -0.14 8.13
N VAL A 2 -7.85 0.75 7.36
CA VAL A 2 -7.16 1.79 6.58
C VAL A 2 -6.60 2.80 7.58
N SER A 3 -5.29 3.09 7.52
CA SER A 3 -4.65 4.09 8.39
C SER A 3 -5.44 5.40 8.39
N SER A 4 -5.75 5.92 9.58
CA SER A 4 -6.55 7.14 9.78
C SER A 4 -6.02 8.33 8.99
N LYS A 5 -4.70 8.44 8.81
CA LYS A 5 -4.04 9.48 8.01
C LYS A 5 -4.38 9.42 6.52
N VAL A 6 -4.46 8.21 5.95
CA VAL A 6 -4.85 8.03 4.55
C VAL A 6 -6.34 8.30 4.40
N LYS A 7 -7.18 7.82 5.33
CA LYS A 7 -8.62 8.13 5.31
C LYS A 7 -8.84 9.64 5.37
N MET A 8 -8.16 10.36 6.28
CA MET A 8 -8.22 11.82 6.39
C MET A 8 -7.80 12.57 5.12
N THR A 9 -6.78 12.11 4.37
CA THR A 9 -6.37 12.80 3.13
C THR A 9 -7.37 12.59 2.01
N PHE A 10 -7.98 11.41 1.89
CA PHE A 10 -9.04 11.16 0.91
C PHE A 10 -10.34 11.86 1.29
N ASP A 11 -10.71 11.86 2.56
CA ASP A 11 -11.86 12.59 3.07
C ASP A 11 -11.68 14.08 2.81
N ARG A 12 -10.46 14.63 3.03
CA ARG A 12 -10.13 16.02 2.70
C ARG A 12 -10.24 16.30 1.20
N ILE A 13 -9.71 15.45 0.32
CA ILE A 13 -9.79 15.65 -1.13
C ILE A 13 -11.24 15.57 -1.62
N ALA A 14 -12.00 14.58 -1.17
CA ALA A 14 -13.42 14.44 -1.50
C ALA A 14 -14.22 15.65 -1.00
N TRP A 15 -13.96 16.10 0.24
CA TRP A 15 -14.53 17.33 0.80
C TRP A 15 -14.17 18.56 -0.04
N SER A 16 -12.91 18.71 -0.47
CA SER A 16 -12.48 19.83 -1.31
C SER A 16 -13.22 19.85 -2.65
N TYR A 17 -13.40 18.70 -3.30
CA TYR A 17 -14.18 18.61 -4.55
C TYR A 17 -15.67 18.87 -4.34
N SER A 18 -16.26 18.41 -3.22
CA SER A 18 -17.64 18.72 -2.85
C SER A 18 -17.85 20.20 -2.52
N ILE A 19 -16.87 20.86 -1.87
CA ILE A 19 -16.92 22.31 -1.62
C ILE A 19 -16.79 23.06 -2.94
N ILE A 20 -15.88 22.66 -3.83
CA ILE A 20 -15.71 23.29 -5.14
C ILE A 20 -16.98 23.15 -5.99
N SER A 21 -17.63 21.98 -6.00
CA SER A 21 -18.89 21.81 -6.73
C SER A 21 -20.02 22.67 -6.15
N VAL A 22 -20.11 22.79 -4.82
CA VAL A 22 -21.08 23.71 -4.18
C VAL A 22 -20.79 25.17 -4.53
N ILE A 23 -19.53 25.60 -4.51
CA ILE A 23 -19.11 26.96 -4.91
C ILE A 23 -19.50 27.22 -6.38
N ILE A 24 -19.23 26.27 -7.28
CA ILE A 24 -19.61 26.37 -8.69
C ILE A 24 -21.14 26.53 -8.81
N VAL A 25 -21.93 25.73 -8.10
CA VAL A 25 -23.39 25.84 -8.10
C VAL A 25 -23.86 27.20 -7.60
N ILE A 26 -23.25 27.74 -6.53
CA ILE A 26 -23.58 29.07 -5.99
C ILE A 26 -23.22 30.19 -6.98
N ILE A 27 -22.02 30.16 -7.57
CA ILE A 27 -21.60 31.16 -8.57
C ILE A 27 -22.52 31.11 -9.79
N THR A 28 -22.87 29.90 -10.22
CA THR A 28 -23.80 29.66 -11.34
C THR A 28 -25.18 30.23 -10.98
N PHE A 29 -25.67 30.02 -9.74
CA PHE A 29 -26.96 30.53 -9.24
C PHE A 29 -27.01 32.05 -9.12
N ILE A 30 -25.94 32.67 -8.63
CA ILE A 30 -25.81 34.13 -8.59
C ILE A 30 -25.80 34.68 -10.02
N SER A 31 -25.03 34.07 -10.92
CA SER A 31 -24.96 34.47 -12.33
C SER A 31 -26.34 34.37 -13.02
N TYR A 32 -27.11 33.32 -12.73
CA TYR A 32 -28.46 33.13 -13.25
C TYR A 32 -29.45 34.19 -12.75
N ASN A 33 -29.42 34.54 -11.46
CA ASN A 33 -30.30 35.58 -10.91
C ASN A 33 -29.95 36.97 -11.46
N ILE A 34 -28.67 37.21 -11.78
CA ILE A 34 -28.24 38.45 -12.46
C ILE A 34 -28.74 38.46 -13.92
N ILE A 35 -28.66 37.34 -14.62
CA ILE A 35 -29.06 37.21 -16.04
C ILE A 35 -30.59 37.19 -16.22
N GLN A 36 -31.37 36.69 -15.25
CA GLN A 36 -32.84 36.66 -15.30
C GLN A 36 -33.53 38.04 -15.39
N GLN A 37 -32.80 39.14 -15.21
CA GLN A 37 -33.30 40.48 -15.56
C GLN A 37 -33.48 40.66 -17.09
N ILE A 38 -33.07 39.68 -17.89
CA ILE A 38 -33.17 39.64 -19.36
C ILE A 38 -34.15 38.51 -19.75
N PRO A 39 -35.18 38.76 -20.59
CA PRO A 39 -36.21 37.78 -20.89
C PRO A 39 -35.72 36.75 -21.92
N LEU A 40 -35.24 35.58 -21.47
CA LEU A 40 -34.72 34.52 -22.34
C LEU A 40 -35.35 33.15 -22.04
N GLY A 41 -36.41 32.82 -22.79
CA GLY A 41 -37.30 31.65 -22.59
C GLY A 41 -36.75 30.27 -22.99
N ILE A 42 -35.44 30.12 -23.22
CA ILE A 42 -34.76 28.86 -23.56
C ILE A 42 -33.48 28.66 -22.71
N GLU A 43 -33.09 29.59 -21.83
CA GLU A 43 -31.79 29.46 -21.15
C GLU A 43 -31.85 28.70 -19.82
N THR A 44 -33.04 28.59 -19.20
CA THR A 44 -33.20 27.95 -17.88
C THR A 44 -32.94 26.44 -17.89
N TRP A 45 -33.30 25.72 -18.95
CA TRP A 45 -33.07 24.26 -19.02
C TRP A 45 -31.61 23.92 -19.30
N LEU A 46 -30.92 24.69 -20.16
CA LEU A 46 -29.47 24.59 -20.34
C LEU A 46 -28.72 24.88 -19.04
N TYR A 47 -29.21 25.87 -18.28
CA TYR A 47 -28.67 26.21 -16.97
C TYR A 47 -28.77 25.04 -15.95
N TRP A 48 -29.93 24.41 -15.84
CA TRP A 48 -30.10 23.20 -15.02
C TRP A 48 -29.23 22.03 -15.50
N LEU A 49 -29.07 21.88 -16.81
CA LEU A 49 -28.18 20.87 -17.41
C LEU A 49 -26.71 21.10 -16.99
N PHE A 50 -26.23 22.34 -17.01
CA PHE A 50 -24.87 22.69 -16.56
C PHE A 50 -24.64 22.36 -15.08
N ILE A 51 -25.62 22.66 -14.21
CA ILE A 51 -25.56 22.29 -12.78
C ILE A 51 -25.45 20.77 -12.61
N ILE A 52 -26.29 20.03 -13.33
CA ILE A 52 -26.30 18.57 -13.27
C ILE A 52 -24.94 18.01 -13.72
N ILE A 53 -24.37 18.51 -14.82
CA ILE A 53 -23.03 18.10 -15.29
C ILE A 53 -21.95 18.47 -14.27
N ALA A 54 -22.00 19.66 -13.68
CA ALA A 54 -21.04 20.13 -12.69
C ALA A 54 -21.04 19.32 -11.39
N ILE A 55 -22.16 18.70 -11.02
CA ILE A 55 -22.25 17.81 -9.84
C ILE A 55 -21.90 16.37 -10.20
N ILE A 56 -22.44 15.85 -11.31
CA ILE A 56 -22.26 14.45 -11.70
C ILE A 56 -20.83 14.18 -12.12
N TYR A 57 -20.20 15.06 -12.91
CA TYR A 57 -18.88 14.80 -13.49
C TYR A 57 -17.78 14.62 -12.43
N PRO A 58 -17.63 15.51 -11.42
CA PRO A 58 -16.68 15.29 -10.33
C PRO A 58 -16.99 14.03 -9.52
N THR A 59 -18.27 13.76 -9.26
CA THR A 59 -18.70 12.58 -8.50
C THR A 59 -18.30 11.29 -9.22
N VAL A 60 -18.60 11.18 -10.52
CA VAL A 60 -18.22 10.03 -11.35
C VAL A 60 -16.69 9.88 -11.44
N TYR A 61 -15.97 11.00 -11.55
CA TYR A 61 -14.51 11.01 -11.58
C TYR A 61 -13.90 10.48 -10.27
N VAL A 62 -14.38 10.95 -9.12
CA VAL A 62 -13.97 10.45 -7.79
C VAL A 62 -14.28 8.96 -7.65
N ILE A 63 -15.49 8.52 -8.02
CA ILE A 63 -15.86 7.09 -7.99
C ILE A 63 -14.91 6.26 -8.85
N ARG A 64 -14.56 6.71 -10.06
CA ARG A 64 -13.61 6.01 -10.94
C ARG A 64 -12.22 5.91 -10.32
N ILE A 65 -11.70 6.97 -9.70
CA ILE A 65 -10.40 6.94 -9.02
C ILE A 65 -10.41 5.96 -7.85
N VAL A 66 -11.45 6.04 -6.99
CA VAL A 66 -11.58 5.14 -5.83
C VAL A 66 -11.69 3.69 -6.29
N LYS A 67 -12.51 3.41 -7.31
CA LYS A 67 -12.66 2.08 -7.89
C LYS A 67 -11.34 1.57 -8.46
N LYS A 68 -10.64 2.38 -9.28
CA LYS A 68 -9.33 2.00 -9.85
C LYS A 68 -8.32 1.65 -8.76
N ARG A 69 -8.24 2.43 -7.69
CA ARG A 69 -7.31 2.18 -6.59
C ARG A 69 -7.67 0.95 -5.76
N SER A 70 -8.96 0.71 -5.54
CA SER A 70 -9.45 -0.50 -4.88
C SER A 70 -9.10 -1.75 -5.70
N THR A 71 -9.38 -1.71 -7.01
CA THR A 71 -9.03 -2.77 -7.94
C THR A 71 -7.52 -3.03 -7.94
N LEU A 72 -6.69 -1.99 -7.98
CA LEU A 72 -5.23 -2.15 -7.92
C LEU A 72 -4.79 -2.80 -6.61
N THR A 73 -5.33 -2.35 -5.48
CA THR A 73 -4.99 -2.91 -4.16
C THR A 73 -5.34 -4.40 -4.09
N ARG A 74 -6.48 -4.79 -4.70
CA ARG A 74 -6.87 -6.20 -4.81
C ARG A 74 -5.91 -6.97 -5.71
N LYS A 75 -5.66 -6.51 -6.94
CA LYS A 75 -4.74 -7.14 -7.90
C LYS A 75 -3.33 -7.33 -7.34
N VAL A 76 -2.76 -6.29 -6.72
CA VAL A 76 -1.46 -6.39 -6.02
C VAL A 76 -1.56 -7.40 -4.88
N GLY A 77 -2.61 -7.33 -4.06
CA GLY A 77 -2.82 -8.27 -2.96
C GLY A 77 -2.91 -9.72 -3.41
N ASP A 78 -3.53 -9.99 -4.55
CA ASP A 78 -3.61 -11.33 -5.15
C ASP A 78 -2.23 -11.80 -5.61
N LEU A 79 -1.43 -10.93 -6.25
CA LEU A 79 -0.03 -11.23 -6.57
C LEU A 79 0.81 -11.52 -5.33
N LEU A 80 0.67 -10.72 -4.26
CA LEU A 80 1.41 -10.94 -3.02
C LEU A 80 1.05 -12.27 -2.35
N LYS A 81 -0.21 -12.72 -2.43
CA LYS A 81 -0.62 -14.01 -1.85
C LYS A 81 -0.15 -15.20 -2.67
N ASN A 82 -0.15 -15.06 -4.00
CA ASN A 82 0.14 -16.17 -4.91
C ASN A 82 1.63 -16.33 -5.22
N ASN A 83 2.46 -15.37 -4.86
CA ASN A 83 3.91 -15.46 -5.04
C ASN A 83 4.60 -15.60 -3.68
N GLU A 84 5.61 -16.47 -3.62
CA GLU A 84 6.43 -16.64 -2.42
C GLU A 84 7.27 -15.40 -2.12
N GLN A 85 7.79 -14.80 -3.19
CA GLN A 85 8.55 -13.55 -3.19
C GLN A 85 8.13 -12.73 -4.42
N ILE A 86 7.88 -11.44 -4.23
CA ILE A 86 7.67 -10.53 -5.36
C ILE A 86 8.12 -9.12 -5.01
N SER A 87 8.83 -8.48 -5.93
CA SER A 87 9.24 -7.08 -5.81
C SER A 87 8.16 -6.12 -6.30
N ALA A 88 8.17 -4.89 -5.78
CA ALA A 88 7.26 -3.83 -6.23
C ALA A 88 7.49 -3.51 -7.72
N TYR A 89 8.73 -3.59 -8.19
CA TYR A 89 9.06 -3.45 -9.61
C TYR A 89 8.44 -4.56 -10.47
N GLN A 90 8.59 -5.83 -10.08
CA GLN A 90 7.99 -6.95 -10.80
C GLN A 90 6.46 -6.86 -10.80
N ALA A 91 5.85 -6.54 -9.66
CA ALA A 91 4.40 -6.36 -9.56
C ALA A 91 3.91 -5.21 -10.44
N ALA A 92 4.63 -4.09 -10.50
CA ALA A 92 4.32 -2.98 -11.40
C ALA A 92 4.39 -3.39 -12.87
N LYS A 93 5.40 -4.17 -13.25
CA LYS A 93 5.55 -4.70 -14.61
C LYS A 93 4.42 -5.66 -14.99
N ILE A 94 4.06 -6.60 -14.11
CA ILE A 94 2.98 -7.59 -14.36
C ILE A 94 1.61 -6.91 -14.49
N LEU A 95 1.36 -5.90 -13.67
CA LEU A 95 0.08 -5.20 -13.65
C LEU A 95 -0.02 -4.07 -14.69
N GLU A 96 1.08 -3.75 -15.37
CA GLU A 96 1.22 -2.61 -16.29
C GLU A 96 0.83 -1.28 -15.61
N GLU A 97 1.20 -1.12 -14.34
CA GLU A 97 0.83 0.03 -13.52
C GLU A 97 2.07 0.80 -13.05
N PRO A 98 1.96 2.11 -12.78
CA PRO A 98 3.11 2.92 -12.37
C PRO A 98 3.74 2.43 -11.05
N LEU A 99 5.07 2.35 -11.01
CA LEU A 99 5.82 1.86 -9.84
C LEU A 99 5.48 2.62 -8.55
N TRP A 100 5.35 3.95 -8.63
CA TRP A 100 5.02 4.77 -7.46
C TRP A 100 3.66 4.39 -6.84
N LEU A 101 2.71 3.97 -7.67
CA LEU A 101 1.38 3.57 -7.23
C LEU A 101 1.40 2.19 -6.58
N VAL A 102 2.18 1.25 -7.13
CA VAL A 102 2.40 -0.09 -6.56
C VAL A 102 3.21 -0.04 -5.26
N LYS A 103 4.28 0.77 -5.19
CA LYS A 103 5.05 1.01 -3.96
C LYS A 103 4.16 1.48 -2.80
N ASN A 104 3.21 2.38 -3.10
CA ASN A 104 2.22 2.82 -2.10
C ASN A 104 1.33 1.68 -1.59
N VAL A 105 1.02 0.69 -2.43
CA VAL A 105 0.29 -0.51 -1.99
C VAL A 105 1.20 -1.40 -1.14
N PHE A 106 2.43 -1.70 -1.56
CA PHE A 106 3.41 -2.48 -0.79
C PHE A 106 3.63 -1.92 0.62
N ASN A 107 3.79 -0.59 0.74
CA ASN A 107 3.92 0.08 2.04
C ASN A 107 2.71 -0.14 2.97
N LYS A 108 1.50 -0.27 2.42
CA LYS A 108 0.31 -0.61 3.22
C LYS A 108 0.30 -2.08 3.66
N TRP A 109 0.94 -2.95 2.87
CA TRP A 109 1.06 -4.38 3.16
C TRP A 109 2.14 -4.71 4.18
N LYS A 110 3.03 -3.77 4.55
CA LYS A 110 3.95 -3.92 5.70
C LYS A 110 3.25 -4.37 7.00
N LYS A 111 1.97 -3.99 7.18
CA LYS A 111 1.16 -4.29 8.38
C LYS A 111 0.34 -5.59 8.29
N LYS A 112 0.54 -6.40 7.26
CA LYS A 112 -0.22 -7.64 7.01
C LYS A 112 0.67 -8.87 7.25
N PRO A 113 0.09 -10.08 7.39
CA PRO A 113 0.89 -11.30 7.52
C PRO A 113 1.85 -11.44 6.34
N GLY A 114 3.15 -11.50 6.63
CA GLY A 114 4.26 -11.39 5.66
C GLY A 114 5.23 -10.25 6.00
N VAL A 115 6.33 -10.17 5.27
CA VAL A 115 7.38 -9.16 5.49
C VAL A 115 7.62 -8.40 4.20
N VAL A 116 7.56 -7.07 4.27
CA VAL A 116 8.00 -6.20 3.17
C VAL A 116 9.26 -5.49 3.61
N VAL A 117 10.37 -5.80 2.97
CA VAL A 117 11.68 -5.20 3.25
C VAL A 117 12.18 -4.43 2.04
N LYS A 118 13.09 -3.50 2.31
CA LYS A 118 13.77 -2.74 1.26
C LYS A 118 15.14 -3.36 1.00
N ILE A 119 15.30 -4.02 -0.15
CA ILE A 119 16.55 -4.67 -0.57
C ILE A 119 17.01 -4.02 -1.86
N GLY A 120 18.25 -3.53 -1.90
CA GLY A 120 18.81 -2.90 -3.11
C GLY A 120 18.03 -1.70 -3.64
N GLY A 121 17.25 -1.01 -2.78
CA GLY A 121 16.41 0.13 -3.18
C GLY A 121 14.99 -0.23 -3.64
N ASP A 122 14.67 -1.51 -3.80
CA ASP A 122 13.33 -1.99 -4.13
C ASP A 122 12.61 -2.58 -2.91
N LEU A 123 11.27 -2.52 -2.93
CA LEU A 123 10.44 -3.14 -1.91
C LEU A 123 10.12 -4.57 -2.31
N ILE A 124 10.52 -5.53 -1.51
CA ILE A 124 10.30 -6.95 -1.75
C ILE A 124 9.38 -7.48 -0.67
N TYR A 125 8.32 -8.15 -1.08
CA TYR A 125 7.41 -8.86 -0.19
C TYR A 125 7.80 -10.34 -0.13
N PHE A 126 7.88 -10.87 1.09
CA PHE A 126 8.01 -12.28 1.42
C PHE A 126 6.71 -12.75 2.08
N ASN A 127 6.13 -13.83 1.57
CA ASN A 127 4.92 -14.39 2.14
C ASN A 127 5.20 -15.09 3.48
N LYS A 128 4.13 -15.52 4.16
CA LYS A 128 4.23 -16.22 5.46
C LYS A 128 5.06 -17.52 5.38
N LYS A 129 5.00 -18.25 4.27
CA LYS A 129 5.73 -19.51 4.10
C LYS A 129 7.25 -19.28 4.12
N ILE A 130 7.73 -18.29 3.37
CA ILE A 130 9.16 -17.96 3.34
C ILE A 130 9.61 -17.35 4.67
N VAL A 131 8.78 -16.49 5.28
CA VAL A 131 9.07 -15.95 6.61
C VAL A 131 9.24 -17.07 7.64
N ASN A 132 8.31 -18.04 7.68
CA ASN A 132 8.42 -19.17 8.60
C ASN A 132 9.66 -20.03 8.32
N LEU A 133 9.97 -20.29 7.05
CA LEU A 133 11.20 -21.00 6.70
C LEU A 133 12.46 -20.26 7.17
N ILE A 134 12.50 -18.93 7.02
CA ILE A 134 13.61 -18.12 7.53
C ILE A 134 13.71 -18.25 9.05
N LYS A 135 12.59 -18.24 9.78
CA LYS A 135 12.56 -18.43 11.24
C LYS A 135 13.08 -19.79 11.66
N GLU A 136 12.61 -20.85 11.01
CA GLU A 136 13.04 -22.24 11.28
C GLU A 136 14.56 -22.38 11.06
N LEU A 137 15.05 -21.92 9.92
CA LEU A 137 16.49 -21.93 9.63
C LEU A 137 17.27 -21.03 10.59
N TYR A 138 16.69 -19.89 10.96
CA TYR A 138 17.31 -18.99 11.92
C TYR A 138 17.40 -19.63 13.30
N GLN A 139 16.42 -20.42 13.74
CA GLN A 139 16.47 -21.16 15.01
C GLN A 139 17.56 -22.25 14.97
N GLU A 140 17.67 -22.99 13.86
CA GLU A 140 18.64 -24.08 13.70
C GLU A 140 20.10 -23.61 13.62
N THR A 141 20.38 -22.42 13.08
CA THR A 141 21.76 -21.94 12.92
C THR A 141 21.91 -20.43 13.04
N GLU A 142 22.96 -19.97 13.73
CA GLU A 142 23.33 -18.54 13.85
C GLU A 142 24.03 -18.02 12.57
N ASP A 143 24.62 -18.92 11.74
CA ASP A 143 25.33 -18.51 10.53
C ASP A 143 24.36 -18.16 9.38
N LEU A 144 24.11 -16.87 9.20
CA LEU A 144 23.32 -16.29 8.09
C LEU A 144 23.80 -16.77 6.71
N GLY A 145 25.06 -17.16 6.58
CA GLY A 145 25.61 -17.78 5.38
C GLY A 145 25.03 -19.14 5.08
N LYS A 146 24.84 -19.99 6.09
CA LYS A 146 24.20 -21.30 5.94
C LYS A 146 22.73 -21.15 5.58
N ILE A 147 22.03 -20.20 6.22
CA ILE A 147 20.64 -19.85 5.89
C ILE A 147 20.53 -19.42 4.43
N SER A 148 21.39 -18.49 3.98
CA SER A 148 21.46 -18.06 2.59
C SER A 148 21.69 -19.22 1.62
N LEU A 149 22.61 -20.13 1.94
CA LEU A 149 22.88 -21.32 1.12
C LEU A 149 21.65 -22.26 1.04
N GLN A 150 20.94 -22.47 2.15
CA GLN A 150 19.74 -23.31 2.18
C GLN A 150 18.58 -22.68 1.40
N LEU A 151 18.36 -21.38 1.52
CA LEU A 151 17.33 -20.65 0.77
C LEU A 151 17.64 -20.64 -0.74
N ASN A 152 18.91 -20.46 -1.11
CA ASN A 152 19.35 -20.51 -2.51
C ASN A 152 19.09 -21.89 -3.14
N LYS A 153 19.25 -22.99 -2.40
CA LYS A 153 18.90 -24.35 -2.87
C LYS A 153 17.41 -24.47 -3.21
N GLN A 154 16.55 -23.71 -2.52
CA GLN A 154 15.12 -23.63 -2.81
C GLN A 154 14.76 -22.59 -3.87
N LYS A 155 15.75 -22.07 -4.61
CA LYS A 155 15.63 -21.03 -5.65
C LYS A 155 15.24 -19.64 -5.11
N ILE A 156 15.37 -19.41 -3.81
CA ILE A 156 15.15 -18.10 -3.18
C ILE A 156 16.51 -17.44 -3.02
N VAL A 157 16.84 -16.55 -3.95
CA VAL A 157 18.17 -15.92 -3.99
C VAL A 157 18.24 -14.76 -3.00
N LEU A 158 18.85 -15.00 -1.84
CA LEU A 158 19.05 -13.99 -0.79
C LEU A 158 20.50 -13.97 -0.31
N LYS A 159 21.09 -12.78 -0.21
CA LYS A 159 22.43 -12.59 0.41
C LYS A 159 22.30 -12.60 1.94
N LYS A 160 23.42 -12.83 2.63
CA LYS A 160 23.47 -12.75 4.12
C LYS A 160 22.90 -11.44 4.66
N SER A 161 23.25 -10.32 4.01
CA SER A 161 22.74 -8.98 4.34
C SER A 161 21.23 -8.86 4.20
N ASP A 162 20.64 -9.53 3.20
CA ASP A 162 19.21 -9.45 2.92
C ASP A 162 18.42 -10.22 3.99
N ILE A 163 18.98 -11.33 4.46
CA ILE A 163 18.42 -12.12 5.57
C ILE A 163 18.46 -11.32 6.86
N GLN A 164 19.56 -10.63 7.15
CA GLN A 164 19.65 -9.74 8.32
C GLN A 164 18.54 -8.69 8.29
N ILE A 165 18.35 -7.99 7.16
CA ILE A 165 17.28 -6.99 7.01
C ILE A 165 15.89 -7.59 7.25
N ILE A 166 15.66 -8.85 6.85
CA ILE A 166 14.40 -9.55 7.10
C ILE A 166 14.20 -9.83 8.59
N ILE A 167 15.24 -10.30 9.28
CA ILE A 167 15.21 -10.56 10.72
C ILE A 167 15.01 -9.26 11.49
N ASP A 168 15.75 -8.21 11.17
CA ASP A 168 15.62 -6.88 11.79
C ASP A 168 14.18 -6.35 11.64
N GLU A 169 13.59 -6.43 10.45
CA GLU A 169 12.20 -5.98 10.21
C GLU A 169 11.17 -6.89 10.93
N LEU A 170 11.49 -8.16 11.20
CA LEU A 170 10.64 -9.05 12.02
C LEU A 170 10.71 -8.70 13.50
N LEU A 171 11.91 -8.41 14.02
CA LEU A 171 12.13 -7.93 15.38
C LEU A 171 11.46 -6.57 15.62
N ASP A 172 11.62 -5.63 14.70
CA ASP A 172 10.95 -4.31 14.74
C ASP A 172 9.42 -4.40 14.76
N LYS A 173 8.88 -5.48 14.20
CA LYS A 173 7.43 -5.76 14.22
C LYS A 173 6.96 -6.42 15.51
N GLY A 174 7.87 -6.84 16.39
CA GLY A 174 7.56 -7.57 17.61
C GLY A 174 7.08 -8.99 17.32
N ASP A 175 7.67 -9.67 16.33
CA ASP A 175 7.35 -11.06 16.06
C ASP A 175 7.86 -11.96 17.20
N GLU A 176 6.93 -12.49 18.00
CA GLU A 176 7.22 -13.27 19.22
C GLU A 176 8.17 -14.44 18.97
N ASP A 177 8.04 -15.15 17.84
CA ASP A 177 8.89 -16.30 17.53
C ASP A 177 10.37 -15.88 17.39
N VAL A 178 10.61 -14.73 16.74
CA VAL A 178 11.98 -14.23 16.52
C VAL A 178 12.55 -13.62 17.80
N LEU A 179 11.71 -12.95 18.60
CA LEU A 179 12.10 -12.43 19.91
C LEU A 179 12.53 -13.56 20.85
N LEU A 180 11.78 -14.66 20.91
CA LEU A 180 12.13 -15.83 21.72
C LEU A 180 13.48 -16.45 21.28
N ILE A 181 13.73 -16.55 19.98
CA ILE A 181 15.01 -17.07 19.45
C ILE A 181 16.18 -16.16 19.87
N GLU A 182 16.03 -14.84 19.81
CA GLU A 182 17.04 -13.89 20.27
C GLU A 182 17.27 -13.97 21.78
N GLU A 183 16.21 -14.05 22.58
CA GLU A 183 16.29 -14.19 24.04
C GLU A 183 16.98 -15.50 24.45
N GLU A 184 16.64 -16.62 23.80
CA GLU A 184 17.31 -17.90 24.04
C GLU A 184 18.82 -17.79 23.75
N ARG A 185 19.21 -17.12 22.66
CA ARG A 185 20.62 -16.99 22.24
C ARG A 185 21.42 -16.02 23.11
N HIS A 186 20.84 -14.88 23.44
CA HIS A 186 21.50 -13.89 24.29
C HIS A 186 21.53 -14.34 25.75
N GLY A 187 20.51 -15.05 26.23
CA GLY A 187 20.50 -15.68 27.56
C GLY A 187 21.45 -16.86 27.70
N ILE A 188 21.83 -17.53 26.61
CA ILE A 188 22.91 -18.53 26.60
C ILE A 188 24.29 -17.83 26.70
N LYS A 189 24.50 -16.71 25.98
CA LYS A 189 25.78 -15.96 26.06
C LYS A 189 26.05 -15.40 27.47
N GLU A 190 25.04 -14.90 28.18
CA GLU A 190 25.22 -14.45 29.57
C GLU A 190 25.58 -15.57 30.56
N LYS A 191 25.30 -16.84 30.24
CA LYS A 191 25.63 -18.00 31.09
C LYS A 191 26.97 -18.65 30.76
N GLU A 192 27.51 -18.44 29.57
CA GLU A 192 28.83 -18.96 29.18
C GLU A 192 29.99 -18.04 29.63
N ASP A 193 29.70 -16.79 30.00
CA ASP A 193 30.68 -15.80 30.48
C ASP A 193 30.82 -15.72 32.03
N ILE A 194 30.21 -16.65 32.79
CA ILE A 194 30.32 -16.78 34.27
C ILE A 194 31.02 -18.09 34.65
#